data_AF-A0A914S3N5-F1
#
_entry.id   AF-A0A914S3N5-F1
#
_cell.length_a   1.000
_cell.length_b   1.000
_cell.length_c   1.000
_cell.angle_alpha   90.00
_cell.angle_beta   90.00
_cell.angle_gamma   90.00
#
_symmetry.space_group_name_H-M   'P 1'
#
loop_
_entity.id
_entity.type
_entity.pdbx_description
1 polymer ?
#
loop_
_entity_poly.entity_id
_entity_poly.type
_entity_poly.pdbx_seq_one_letter_code
_entity_poly.pdbx_strand_id
1 'polypeptide(L)'
;MFDRGKQGYIMATQIGQIMHAMEQDFDEKQLRKLIRKFDADGSGKLEFDEFCALVYTEIADDLSDDQLEAAVDEIDEDGSGKIEFEEFWELMAGEAD
;
A
#
# COMPACT_ATOMS: atom_id res chain seq x y z
N MET A 1 7.52 -4.56 -31.71
CA MET A 1 8.16 -5.57 -30.84
C MET A 1 7.44 -5.44 -29.51
N PHE A 2 6.43 -6.29 -29.31
CA PHE A 2 5.47 -6.12 -28.21
C PHE A 2 6.04 -6.67 -26.91
N ASP A 3 5.95 -5.82 -25.89
CA ASP A 3 6.11 -6.01 -24.45
C ASP A 3 6.13 -7.46 -23.96
N ARG A 4 7.26 -7.88 -23.36
CA ARG A 4 7.44 -9.17 -22.67
C ARG A 4 8.24 -8.97 -21.39
N GLY A 5 7.77 -8.04 -20.56
CA GLY A 5 8.31 -7.79 -19.23
C GLY A 5 7.21 -7.70 -18.17
N LYS A 6 6.15 -8.50 -18.27
CA LYS A 6 5.23 -8.72 -17.15
C LYS A 6 5.55 -10.05 -16.50
N GLN A 7 6.06 -9.99 -15.27
CA GLN A 7 5.55 -10.67 -14.07
C GLN A 7 6.69 -10.81 -13.05
N GLY A 8 6.50 -10.55 -11.76
CA GLY A 8 5.26 -10.24 -11.06
C GLY A 8 5.60 -10.03 -9.61
N TYR A 9 5.91 -8.79 -9.24
CA TYR A 9 5.89 -8.25 -7.88
C TYR A 9 5.47 -6.79 -8.05
N ILE A 10 4.35 -6.43 -7.44
CA ILE A 10 3.99 -5.02 -7.30
C ILE A 10 4.75 -4.57 -6.09
N MET A 11 5.76 -3.76 -6.35
CA MET A 11 6.51 -3.11 -5.28
C MET A 11 5.58 -2.17 -4.55
N ALA A 12 5.78 -1.99 -3.26
CA ALA A 12 5.04 -1.02 -2.47
C ALA A 12 5.14 0.38 -3.11
N THR A 13 6.32 0.69 -3.65
CA THR A 13 6.54 1.92 -4.40
C THR A 13 5.61 2.07 -5.60
N GLN A 14 5.20 0.98 -6.27
CA GLN A 14 4.16 1.04 -7.31
C GLN A 14 2.78 1.34 -6.73
N ILE A 15 2.44 0.83 -5.54
CA ILE A 15 1.17 1.15 -4.87
C ILE A 15 1.12 2.65 -4.57
N GLY A 16 2.20 3.20 -4.00
CA GLY A 16 2.34 4.65 -3.79
C GLY A 16 2.27 5.45 -5.10
N GLN A 17 2.95 4.99 -6.15
CA GLN A 17 2.89 5.63 -7.47
C GLN A 17 1.50 5.55 -8.12
N ILE A 18 0.76 4.45 -7.97
CA ILE A 18 -0.60 4.33 -8.50
C ILE A 18 -1.52 5.30 -7.75
N MET A 19 -1.40 5.36 -6.43
CA MET A 19 -2.17 6.30 -5.61
C MET A 19 -1.86 7.76 -5.97
N HIS A 20 -0.58 8.10 -6.19
CA HIS A 20 -0.17 9.42 -6.66
C HIS A 20 -0.65 9.69 -8.10
N ALA A 21 -0.56 8.70 -9.00
CA ALA A 21 -1.02 8.80 -10.39
C ALA A 21 -2.54 8.90 -10.53
N MET A 22 -3.30 8.46 -9.52
CA MET A 22 -4.74 8.68 -9.41
C MET A 22 -5.09 10.14 -9.02
N GLU A 23 -4.12 11.06 -8.98
CA GLU A 23 -4.25 12.46 -8.55
C GLU A 23 -4.87 12.59 -7.14
N GLN A 24 -4.72 11.55 -6.32
CA GLN A 24 -5.11 11.57 -4.92
C GLN A 24 -3.88 11.84 -4.06
N ASP A 25 -3.58 13.13 -3.88
CA ASP A 25 -2.71 13.57 -2.79
C ASP A 25 -3.38 13.21 -1.46
N PHE A 26 -2.95 12.10 -0.87
CA PHE A 26 -3.38 11.72 0.46
C PHE A 26 -2.62 12.57 1.49
N ASP A 27 -3.26 13.58 2.05
CA ASP A 27 -2.75 14.24 3.26
C ASP A 27 -2.74 13.25 4.45
N GLU A 28 -1.92 13.52 5.48
CA GLU A 28 -1.85 12.75 6.74
C GLU A 28 -3.25 12.38 7.27
N LYS A 29 -4.19 13.33 7.19
CA LYS A 29 -5.57 13.12 7.65
C LYS A 29 -6.37 12.16 6.79
N GLN A 30 -6.17 12.15 5.47
CA GLN A 30 -6.85 11.23 4.56
C GLN A 30 -6.26 9.84 4.71
N LEU A 31 -4.93 9.75 4.82
CA LEU A 31 -4.25 8.49 5.03
C LEU A 31 -4.64 7.84 6.37
N ARG A 32 -4.67 8.61 7.46
CA ARG A 32 -5.21 8.12 8.75
C ARG A 32 -6.67 7.69 8.67
N LYS A 33 -7.49 8.36 7.86
CA LYS A 33 -8.89 7.94 7.65
C LYS A 33 -8.97 6.65 6.86
N LEU A 34 -8.11 6.45 5.87
CA LEU A 34 -8.02 5.21 5.10
C LEU A 34 -7.61 4.06 6.01
N ILE A 35 -6.49 4.20 6.73
CA ILE A 35 -6.07 3.18 7.69
C ILE A 35 -7.21 2.87 8.63
N ARG A 36 -7.80 3.87 9.29
CA ARG A 36 -8.95 3.66 10.20
C ARG A 36 -10.21 3.08 9.54
N LYS A 37 -10.38 3.24 8.22
CA LYS A 37 -11.54 2.73 7.47
C LYS A 37 -11.39 1.22 7.24
N PHE A 38 -10.17 0.74 7.05
CA PHE A 38 -9.86 -0.66 6.76
C PHE A 38 -9.33 -1.44 7.98
N ASP A 39 -8.80 -0.73 8.98
CA ASP A 39 -8.44 -1.20 10.33
C ASP A 39 -9.72 -1.64 11.08
N ALA A 40 -10.06 -2.91 10.91
CA ALA A 40 -11.25 -3.53 11.46
C ALA A 40 -11.04 -3.90 12.94
N ASP A 41 -9.80 -4.19 13.33
CA ASP A 41 -9.44 -4.54 14.71
C ASP A 41 -9.21 -3.30 15.61
N GLY A 42 -9.04 -2.12 15.00
CA GLY A 42 -8.84 -0.85 15.69
C GLY A 42 -7.43 -0.69 16.25
N SER A 43 -6.46 -1.43 15.72
CA SER A 43 -5.06 -1.38 16.14
C SER A 43 -4.36 -0.09 15.72
N GLY A 44 -4.90 0.63 14.75
CA GLY A 44 -4.26 1.78 14.11
C GLY A 44 -3.17 1.41 13.09
N LYS A 45 -3.08 0.12 12.75
CA LYS A 45 -2.19 -0.45 11.74
C LYS A 45 -3.04 -1.18 10.69
N LEU A 46 -2.44 -1.50 9.54
CA LEU A 46 -3.05 -2.39 8.55
C LEU A 46 -2.36 -3.73 8.59
N GLU A 47 -3.11 -4.76 8.98
CA GLU A 47 -2.69 -6.14 8.78
C GLU A 47 -2.74 -6.51 7.30
N PHE A 48 -2.06 -7.60 6.92
CA PHE A 48 -2.03 -8.09 5.54
C PHE A 48 -3.43 -8.16 4.90
N ASP A 49 -4.41 -8.74 5.60
CA ASP A 49 -5.80 -8.88 5.12
C ASP A 49 -6.48 -7.52 4.90
N GLU A 50 -6.21 -6.55 5.77
CA GLU A 50 -6.78 -5.20 5.72
C GLU A 50 -6.13 -4.35 4.63
N PHE A 51 -4.82 -4.50 4.46
CA PHE A 51 -4.07 -3.91 3.36
C PHE A 51 -4.55 -4.45 2.02
N CYS A 52 -4.73 -5.78 1.91
CA CYS A 52 -5.31 -6.40 0.73
C CYS A 52 -6.69 -5.81 0.42
N ALA A 53 -7.57 -5.71 1.42
CA ALA A 53 -8.90 -5.12 1.24
C ALA A 53 -8.84 -3.67 0.75
N LEU A 54 -7.91 -2.86 1.28
CA LEU A 54 -7.68 -1.47 0.85
C LEU A 54 -7.26 -1.43 -0.62
N VAL A 55 -6.25 -2.22 -0.98
CA VAL A 55 -5.69 -2.24 -2.34
C VAL A 55 -6.72 -2.75 -3.34
N TYR A 56 -7.44 -3.83 -3.02
CA TYR A 56 -8.51 -4.34 -3.87
C TYR A 56 -9.67 -3.34 -4.05
N THR A 57 -10.00 -2.58 -3.01
CA THR A 57 -11.14 -1.65 -3.06
C THR A 57 -10.80 -0.32 -3.73
N GLU A 58 -9.62 0.25 -3.43
CA GLU A 58 -9.27 1.62 -3.80
C GLU A 58 -8.27 1.69 -4.96
N ILE A 59 -7.49 0.63 -5.21
CA ILE A 59 -6.38 0.64 -6.18
C ILE A 59 -6.65 -0.29 -7.37
N ALA A 60 -6.66 -1.61 -7.15
CA ALA A 60 -6.81 -2.61 -8.20
C ALA A 60 -7.23 -3.98 -7.66
N ASP A 61 -8.29 -4.55 -8.24
CA ASP A 61 -8.81 -5.90 -7.95
C ASP A 61 -7.97 -7.04 -8.57
N ASP A 62 -7.06 -6.73 -9.51
CA ASP A 62 -6.29 -7.74 -10.28
C ASP A 62 -4.96 -8.13 -9.61
N LEU A 63 -4.69 -7.67 -8.39
CA LEU A 63 -3.46 -8.02 -7.68
C LEU A 63 -3.59 -9.43 -7.10
N SER A 64 -2.47 -10.15 -6.97
CA SER A 64 -2.45 -11.46 -6.31
C SER A 64 -1.93 -11.31 -4.89
N ASP A 65 -2.31 -12.23 -4.00
CA ASP A 65 -1.87 -12.23 -2.61
C ASP A 65 -0.33 -12.20 -2.49
N ASP A 66 0.40 -12.92 -3.35
CA ASP A 66 1.88 -12.87 -3.41
C ASP A 66 2.43 -11.47 -3.73
N GLN A 67 1.70 -10.66 -4.53
CA GLN A 67 2.10 -9.27 -4.82
C GLN A 67 1.92 -8.39 -3.59
N LEU A 68 0.81 -8.59 -2.88
CA LEU A 68 0.47 -7.82 -1.71
C LEU A 68 1.41 -8.18 -0.55
N GLU A 69 1.82 -9.45 -0.46
CA GLU A 69 2.72 -9.91 0.61
C GLU A 69 4.10 -9.31 0.41
N ALA A 70 4.60 -9.31 -0.84
CA ALA A 70 5.83 -8.63 -1.19
C ALA A 70 5.76 -7.12 -0.95
N ALA A 71 4.60 -6.49 -1.19
CA ALA A 71 4.42 -5.07 -0.89
C ALA A 71 4.41 -4.80 0.62
N VAL A 72 3.74 -5.64 1.42
CA VAL A 72 3.74 -5.50 2.88
C VAL A 72 5.14 -5.66 3.44
N ASP A 73 5.88 -6.69 3.02
CA ASP A 73 7.28 -6.93 3.45
C ASP A 73 8.23 -5.79 3.06
N GLU A 74 7.97 -5.10 1.95
CA GLU A 74 8.77 -3.94 1.52
C GLU A 74 8.46 -2.67 2.32
N ILE A 75 7.24 -2.54 2.85
CA ILE A 75 6.79 -1.37 3.64
C ILE A 75 7.12 -1.56 5.13
N ASP A 76 6.98 -2.78 5.63
CA ASP A 76 7.18 -3.20 7.01
C ASP A 76 8.67 -3.16 7.39
N GLU A 77 9.20 -1.95 7.60
CA GLU A 77 10.62 -1.73 7.95
C GLU A 77 10.96 -2.30 9.33
N ASP A 78 9.98 -2.35 10.24
CA ASP A 78 10.17 -2.88 11.59
C ASP A 78 10.00 -4.40 11.68
N GLY A 79 9.53 -5.05 10.62
CA GLY A 79 9.32 -6.49 10.54
C GLY A 79 8.18 -6.98 11.44
N SER A 80 7.21 -6.12 11.75
CA SER A 80 6.05 -6.47 12.59
C SER A 80 5.00 -7.31 11.86
N GLY A 81 5.09 -7.40 10.54
CA GLY A 81 4.10 -8.00 9.65
C GLY A 81 2.85 -7.14 9.49
N LYS A 82 2.91 -5.85 9.85
CA LYS A 82 1.79 -4.91 9.80
C LYS A 82 2.29 -3.56 9.33
N ILE A 83 1.51 -2.92 8.46
CA ILE A 83 1.85 -1.59 7.95
C ILE A 83 1.34 -0.52 8.92
N GLU A 84 2.25 0.25 9.49
CA GLU A 84 1.94 1.41 10.30
C GLU A 84 1.66 2.66 9.46
N PHE A 85 1.01 3.66 10.07
CA PHE A 85 0.78 4.94 9.42
C PHE A 85 2.09 5.59 8.92
N GLU A 86 3.16 5.54 9.71
CA GLU A 86 4.44 6.13 9.35
C GLU A 86 5.05 5.41 8.14
N GLU A 87 5.11 4.08 8.15
CA GLU A 87 5.64 3.29 7.04
C GLU A 87 4.83 3.52 5.75
N PHE A 88 3.51 3.54 5.84
CA PHE A 88 2.66 3.84 4.69
C PHE A 88 2.77 5.30 4.24
N TRP A 89 2.97 6.22 5.17
CA TRP A 89 3.19 7.63 4.87
C TRP A 89 4.53 7.84 4.17
N GLU A 90 5.60 7.19 4.62
CA GLU A 90 6.92 7.26 3.99
C GLU A 90 6.88 6.70 2.57
N LEU A 91 6.12 5.63 2.35
CA LEU A 91 5.86 5.11 1.01
C LEU A 91 5.18 6.13 0.08
N MET A 92 4.16 6.83 0.59
CA MET A 92 3.37 7.80 -0.14
C MET A 92 4.07 9.15 -0.32
N ALA A 93 4.84 9.56 0.69
CA ALA A 93 5.61 10.78 0.73
C ALA A 93 7.00 10.60 0.10
N GLY A 94 7.29 9.42 -0.46
CA GLY A 94 8.52 9.03 -1.14
C GLY A 94 8.79 9.78 -2.45
N GLU A 95 8.80 11.11 -2.39
CA GLU A 95 9.76 12.01 -3.03
C GLU A 95 9.98 13.21 -2.08
N ALA A 96 10.97 13.10 -1.19
CA ALA A 96 11.56 14.25 -0.52
C ALA A 96 13.09 14.11 -0.55
N ASP A 97 13.69 14.62 -1.63
CA ASP A 97 15.03 15.21 -1.56
C ASP A 97 14.91 16.63 -0.97
#